data_AF-A0A0R1NT32-F1
#
_entry.id   AF-A0A0R1NT32-F1
#
_cell.length_a   1.000
_cell.length_b   1.000
_cell.length_c   1.000
_cell.angle_alpha   90.00
_cell.angle_beta   90.00
_cell.angle_gamma   90.00
#
_symmetry.space_group_name_H-M   'P 1'
#
loop_
_entity.id
_entity.type
_entity.pdbx_description
1 polymer ?
#
loop_
_entity_poly.entity_id
_entity_poly.type
_entity_poly.pdbx_seq_one_letter_code
_entity_poly.pdbx_strand_id
1 'polypeptide(L)' 'MMAEQFSTLAEEIINYQKKNDMPDTALAFNLHISVERLHNIKSMESEPTPDEKRTIESLVR' A
#
# COMPACT_ATOMS: atom_id res chain seq x y z
N MET A 1 -17.40 -8.52 -17.55
CA MET A 1 -17.11 -8.26 -16.12
C MET A 1 -15.93 -9.15 -15.74
N MET A 2 -14.69 -8.64 -15.84
CA MET A 2 -13.46 -9.34 -15.44
C MET A 2 -12.36 -8.31 -15.14
N ALA A 3 -12.70 -7.26 -14.40
CA ALA A 3 -11.71 -6.29 -13.88
C ALA A 3 -11.38 -6.54 -12.40
N GLU A 4 -11.90 -7.63 -11.82
CA GLU A 4 -11.92 -7.83 -10.36
C GLU A 4 -10.73 -8.61 -9.78
N GLN A 5 -9.73 -9.06 -10.53
CA GLN A 5 -8.76 -10.03 -9.97
C GLN A 5 -7.28 -9.85 -10.33
N PHE A 6 -6.81 -8.62 -10.45
CA PHE A 6 -5.37 -8.35 -10.31
C PHE A 6 -5.14 -7.10 -9.49
N SER A 7 -5.46 -7.14 -8.19
CA SER A 7 -4.91 -6.13 -7.31
C SER A 7 -3.44 -6.47 -7.04
N THR A 8 -2.55 -5.66 -7.60
CA THR A 8 -1.21 -5.56 -7.03
C THR A 8 -1.31 -4.80 -5.71
N LEU A 9 -0.54 -5.17 -4.69
CA LEU A 9 -0.54 -4.47 -3.39
C LEU A 9 -0.30 -2.96 -3.56
N ALA A 10 0.52 -2.58 -4.54
CA ALA A 10 0.76 -1.19 -4.93
C ALA A 10 -0.52 -0.47 -5.39
N GLU A 11 -1.32 -1.11 -6.24
CA GLU A 11 -2.60 -0.58 -6.70
C GLU A 11 -3.62 -0.48 -5.56
N GLU A 12 -3.67 -1.49 -4.69
CA GLU A 12 -4.45 -1.51 -3.44
C GLU A 12 -4.13 -0.30 -2.56
N ILE A 13 -2.84 -0.03 -2.32
CA ILE A 13 -2.35 1.14 -1.58
C ILE A 13 -2.81 2.44 -2.26
N ILE A 14 -2.59 2.58 -3.57
CA ILE A 14 -2.93 3.80 -4.32
C ILE A 14 -4.44 4.07 -4.26
N ASN A 15 -5.25 3.03 -4.41
CA ASN A 15 -6.71 3.16 -4.38
C ASN A 15 -7.21 3.53 -2.98
N TYR A 16 -6.63 2.93 -1.93
CA TYR A 16 -6.95 3.30 -0.55
C TYR A 16 -6.61 4.78 -0.29
N GLN A 17 -5.45 5.25 -0.73
CA GLN A 17 -5.07 6.65 -0.55
C GLN A 17 -6.01 7.60 -1.27
N LYS A 18 -6.35 7.32 -2.54
CA LYS A 18 -7.31 8.12 -3.31
C LYS A 18 -8.69 8.16 -2.66
N LYS A 19 -9.19 7.02 -2.17
CA LYS A 19 -10.51 6.92 -1.53
C LYS A 19 -10.60 7.74 -0.24
N ASN A 20 -9.49 7.86 0.49
CA ASN A 20 -9.45 8.52 1.80
C ASN A 20 -8.78 9.90 1.78
N ASP A 21 -8.43 10.44 0.59
CA ASP A 21 -7.63 11.66 0.42
C ASP A 21 -6.37 11.66 1.32
N MET A 22 -5.69 10.51 1.38
CA MET A 22 -4.63 10.24 2.34
C MET A 22 -3.24 10.40 1.72
N PRO A 23 -2.39 11.32 2.23
CA PRO A 23 -1.02 11.47 1.73
C PRO A 23 -0.13 10.30 2.15
N ASP A 24 0.99 10.12 1.44
CA ASP A 24 1.99 9.07 1.73
C ASP A 24 2.54 9.15 3.16
N THR A 25 2.72 10.37 3.68
CA THR A 25 3.17 10.61 5.06
C THR A 25 2.21 10.04 6.10
N ALA A 26 0.89 10.22 5.90
CA ALA A 26 -0.12 9.72 6.83
C ALA A 26 -0.26 8.20 6.73
N LEU A 27 -0.22 7.63 5.53
CA LEU A 27 -0.29 6.19 5.36
C LEU A 27 0.95 5.49 5.94
N ALA A 28 2.15 5.98 5.66
CA ALA A 28 3.39 5.44 6.19
C ALA A 28 3.41 5.47 7.73
N PHE A 29 2.91 6.56 8.33
CA PHE A 29 2.74 6.67 9.78
C PHE A 29 1.84 5.57 10.35
N ASN A 30 0.66 5.34 9.74
CA ASN A 30 -0.28 4.31 10.18
C ASN A 30 0.27 2.89 10.01
N LEU A 31 1.10 2.66 9.01
CA LEU A 31 1.74 1.39 8.73
C LEU A 31 3.01 1.14 9.54
N HIS A 32 3.47 2.14 10.31
CA HIS A 32 4.73 2.10 11.03
C HIS A 32 5.95 1.79 10.14
N ILE A 33 5.95 2.30 8.91
CA ILE A 33 7.08 2.23 7.97
C ILE A 33 7.53 3.63 7.55
N SER A 34 8.72 3.76 6.98
CA SER A 34 9.14 5.05 6.41
C SER A 34 8.37 5.36 5.13
N VAL A 35 8.26 6.66 4.81
CA VAL A 35 7.66 7.13 3.55
C VAL A 35 8.42 6.57 2.35
N GLU A 36 9.76 6.52 2.43
CA GLU A 36 10.60 5.90 1.41
C GLU A 36 10.29 4.41 1.24
N ARG A 37 10.13 3.66 2.34
CA ARG A 37 9.77 2.23 2.27
C ARG A 37 8.41 2.04 1.60
N LEU A 38 7.43 2.88 1.93
CA LEU A 38 6.13 2.90 1.26
C LEU A 38 6.27 3.20 -0.24
N HIS A 39 7.10 4.18 -0.62
CA HIS A 39 7.36 4.48 -2.03
C HIS A 39 7.97 3.31 -2.78
N ASN A 40 8.99 2.64 -2.23
CA ASN A 40 9.63 1.49 -2.88
C ASN A 40 8.67 0.32 -3.09
N ILE A 41 7.70 0.13 -2.18
CA ILE A 41 6.64 -0.87 -2.33
C ILE A 41 5.63 -0.42 -3.40
N LYS A 42 5.21 0.86 -3.39
CA LYS A 42 4.27 1.43 -4.37
C LYS A 42 4.83 1.47 -5.80
N SER A 43 6.13 1.69 -5.96
CA SER A 43 6.82 1.69 -7.26
C SER A 43 7.25 0.29 -7.72
N MET A 44 6.99 -0.74 -6.90
CA MET A 44 7.43 -2.12 -7.14
C MET A 44 8.96 -2.27 -7.25
N GLU A 45 9.73 -1.31 -6.70
CA GLU A 45 11.19 -1.37 -6.60
C GLU A 45 11.67 -2.39 -5.56
N SER A 46 10.80 -2.73 -4.60
CA SER A 46 11.08 -3.76 -3.62
C SER A 46 9.81 -4.48 -3.19
N GLU A 47 9.94 -5.77 -2.90
CA GLU A 47 8.85 -6.53 -2.29
C GLU A 47 8.73 -6.20 -0.79
N PRO A 48 7.50 -6.12 -0.25
CA PRO A 48 7.29 -6.04 1.18
C PRO A 48 7.71 -7.36 1.84
N THR A 49 8.24 -7.26 3.05
CA THR A 49 8.40 -8.44 3.92
C THR A 49 7.02 -9.05 4.23
N PRO A 50 6.96 -10.32 4.67
CA PRO A 50 5.69 -10.94 5.06
C PRO A 50 4.93 -10.15 6.13
N ASP A 51 5.63 -9.48 7.04
CA ASP A 51 5.03 -8.70 8.12
C ASP A 51 4.46 -7.37 7.59
N GLU A 52 5.24 -6.65 6.79
CA GLU A 52 4.77 -5.43 6.11
C GLU A 52 3.56 -5.72 5.23
N LYS A 53 3.59 -6.82 4.47
CA LYS A 53 2.46 -7.22 3.63
C LYS A 53 1.19 -7.43 4.47
N ARG A 54 1.28 -8.14 5.60
CA ARG A 54 0.12 -8.36 6.49
C ARG A 54 -0.41 -7.05 7.06
N THR A 55 0.49 -6.15 7.51
CA THR A 55 0.09 -4.85 8.05
C THR A 55 -0.58 -3.99 6.98
N ILE A 56 0.00 -3.92 5.77
CA ILE A 56 -0.58 -3.17 4.65
C ILE A 56 -1.96 -3.73 4.29
N GLU A 57 -2.06 -5.04 4.07
CA GLU A 57 -3.33 -5.69 3.71
C GLU A 57 -4.40 -5.49 4.79
N SER A 58 -4.03 -5.46 6.08
CA SER A 58 -5.00 -5.22 7.16
C SER A 58 -5.60 -3.82 7.18
N LEU A 59 -4.94 -2.85 6.53
CA LEU A 59 -5.37 -1.45 6.51
C LEU A 59 -6.06 -1.08 5.19
N VAL A 60 -5.55 -1.59 4.06
CA VAL A 60 -5.98 -1.17 2.72
C VAL A 60 -7.10 -2.02 2.12
N ARG A 61 -7.36 -3.21 2.69
CA ARG A 61 -8.45 -4.12 2.28
C ARG A 61 -9.69 -4.02 3.16
#